data_AF-A0A656Z726-F1
#
_entry.id   AF-A0A656Z726-F1
#
_cell.length_a   1.000
_cell.length_b   1.000
_cell.length_c   1.000
_cell.angle_alpha   90.00
_cell.angle_beta   90.00
_cell.angle_gamma   90.00
#
_symmetry.space_group_name_H-M   'P 1'
#
loop_
_entity.id
_entity.type
_entity.pdbx_description
1 polymer ?
#
loop_
_entity_poly.entity_id
_entity_poly.type
_entity_poly.pdbx_seq_one_letter_code
_entity_poly.pdbx_strand_id
1 'polypeptide(L)'
;IVKARFHVDYPEIAISEICYTQDRRTAFFPLREAETGIVHGVGDRFLTRCVAASDVLALEEKGSVELILHMKDFTWPKARLLFSDAADRQRVIEWLSGSNGERGRNG
;
A
#
# COMPACT_ATOMS: atom_id res chain seq x y z
N ILE A 1 -15.63 -2.49 0.38
CA ILE A 1 -15.12 -3.87 0.58
C ILE A 1 -13.75 -3.91 1.26
N VAL A 2 -12.76 -3.11 0.80
CA VAL A 2 -11.40 -3.06 1.38
C VAL A 2 -11.39 -2.91 2.90
N LYS A 3 -12.05 -1.87 3.45
CA LYS A 3 -12.11 -1.65 4.91
C LYS A 3 -12.62 -2.88 5.66
N ALA A 4 -13.79 -3.38 5.27
CA ALA A 4 -14.38 -4.57 5.87
C ALA A 4 -13.49 -5.82 5.78
N ARG A 5 -12.71 -5.99 4.69
CA ARG A 5 -11.76 -7.10 4.56
C ARG A 5 -10.57 -6.94 5.48
N PHE A 6 -9.98 -5.75 5.54
CA PHE A 6 -8.84 -5.48 6.42
C PHE A 6 -9.22 -5.59 7.91
N HIS A 7 -10.41 -5.11 8.28
CA HIS A 7 -10.94 -5.21 9.64
C HIS A 7 -11.23 -6.63 10.13
N VAL A 8 -11.22 -7.65 9.24
CA VAL A 8 -11.26 -9.05 9.68
C VAL A 8 -9.99 -9.40 10.46
N ASP A 9 -8.83 -8.94 9.98
CA ASP A 9 -7.54 -9.24 10.58
C ASP A 9 -7.06 -8.14 11.55
N TYR A 10 -7.50 -6.90 11.33
CA TYR A 10 -7.08 -5.71 12.11
C TYR A 10 -8.28 -4.85 12.53
N PRO A 11 -9.17 -5.34 13.41
CA PRO A 11 -10.45 -4.68 13.72
C PRO A 11 -10.30 -3.28 14.35
N GLU A 12 -9.19 -3.00 15.02
CA GLU A 12 -8.93 -1.74 15.73
C GLU A 12 -8.31 -0.64 14.87
N ILE A 13 -7.82 -0.96 13.67
CA ILE A 13 -7.06 -0.01 12.84
C ILE A 13 -8.00 0.82 11.97
N ALA A 14 -7.96 2.14 12.13
CA ALA A 14 -8.73 3.06 11.31
C ALA A 14 -8.06 3.32 9.95
N ILE A 15 -8.84 3.23 8.87
CA ILE A 15 -8.38 3.52 7.49
C ILE A 15 -8.95 4.87 7.06
N SER A 16 -8.07 5.86 6.87
CA SER A 16 -8.41 7.24 6.53
C SER A 16 -8.54 7.46 5.01
N GLU A 17 -7.52 7.08 4.26
CA GLU A 17 -7.44 7.20 2.80
C GLU A 17 -7.28 5.82 2.17
N ILE A 18 -7.65 5.65 0.89
CA ILE A 18 -7.37 4.43 0.12
C ILE A 18 -6.98 4.80 -1.31
N CYS A 19 -5.82 4.32 -1.77
CA CYS A 19 -5.43 4.32 -3.18
C CYS A 19 -5.64 2.93 -3.79
N TYR A 20 -6.06 2.88 -5.05
CA TYR A 20 -6.33 1.64 -5.77
C TYR A 20 -5.43 1.51 -7.00
N THR A 21 -5.01 0.29 -7.31
CA THR A 21 -4.56 -0.03 -8.66
C THR A 21 -5.71 0.10 -9.65
N GLN A 22 -5.39 0.37 -10.91
CA GLN A 22 -6.35 0.58 -12.00
C GLN A 22 -7.32 -0.60 -12.16
N ASP A 23 -6.81 -1.83 -12.01
CA ASP A 23 -7.59 -3.08 -12.05
C ASP A 23 -8.40 -3.34 -10.76
N ARG A 24 -8.28 -2.47 -9.76
CA ARG A 24 -8.88 -2.56 -8.42
C ARG A 24 -8.57 -3.87 -7.68
N ARG A 25 -7.52 -4.58 -8.07
CA ARG A 25 -7.07 -5.80 -7.38
C ARG A 25 -6.26 -5.51 -6.13
N THR A 26 -5.59 -4.36 -6.07
CA THR A 26 -4.78 -3.98 -4.92
C THR A 26 -5.21 -2.62 -4.40
N ALA A 27 -5.34 -2.52 -3.09
CA ALA A 27 -5.59 -1.28 -2.38
C ALA A 27 -4.48 -1.03 -1.37
N PHE A 28 -4.06 0.23 -1.29
CA PHE A 28 -3.04 0.72 -0.36
C PHE A 28 -3.65 1.82 0.50
N PHE A 29 -3.21 1.93 1.74
CA PHE A 29 -3.64 3.00 2.63
C PHE A 29 -2.60 3.26 3.71
N PRO A 30 -2.44 4.52 4.16
CA PRO A 30 -1.51 4.84 5.23
C PRO A 30 -2.04 4.30 6.55
N LEU A 31 -1.13 3.77 7.36
CA LEU A 31 -1.40 3.37 8.75
C LEU A 31 -0.67 4.31 9.70
N ARG A 32 -0.80 4.05 11.01
CA ARG A 32 0.01 4.75 12.02
C ARG A 32 1.47 4.30 11.91
N GLU A 33 2.37 5.06 12.54
CA GLU A 33 3.79 4.68 12.71
C GLU A 33 4.55 4.39 11.39
N ALA A 34 4.18 5.08 10.31
CA ALA A 34 4.81 4.97 8.98
C ALA A 34 4.67 3.58 8.32
N GLU A 35 3.65 2.82 8.71
CA GLU A 35 3.27 1.59 8.01
C GLU A 35 2.27 1.86 6.86
N THR A 36 2.21 0.91 5.93
CA THR A 36 1.25 0.87 4.83
C THR A 36 0.37 -0.37 4.94
N GLY A 37 -0.94 -0.18 4.91
CA GLY A 37 -1.89 -1.26 4.84
C GLY A 37 -2.13 -1.66 3.39
N ILE A 38 -2.18 -2.97 3.14
CA ILE A 38 -2.42 -3.54 1.83
C ILE A 38 -3.59 -4.51 1.89
N VAL A 39 -4.49 -4.40 0.92
CA VAL A 39 -5.46 -5.44 0.59
C VAL A 39 -5.28 -5.84 -0.87
N HIS A 40 -4.93 -7.09 -1.13
CA HIS A 40 -4.70 -7.64 -2.47
C HIS A 40 -5.63 -8.83 -2.75
N GLY A 41 -6.35 -8.80 -3.87
CA GLY A 41 -7.20 -9.90 -4.32
C GLY A 41 -6.41 -11.05 -4.94
N VAL A 42 -6.59 -12.26 -4.43
CA VAL A 42 -5.95 -13.50 -4.90
C VAL A 42 -7.04 -14.53 -5.19
N GLY A 43 -7.44 -14.67 -6.46
CA GLY A 43 -8.57 -15.52 -6.83
C GLY A 43 -9.87 -15.04 -6.19
N ASP A 44 -10.49 -15.88 -5.36
CA ASP A 44 -11.69 -15.59 -4.56
C ASP A 44 -11.36 -15.06 -3.15
N ARG A 45 -10.07 -15.01 -2.78
CA ARG A 45 -9.59 -14.60 -1.46
C ARG A 45 -8.94 -13.22 -1.48
N PHE A 46 -8.64 -12.71 -0.30
CA PHE A 46 -7.92 -11.47 -0.09
C PHE A 46 -6.72 -11.71 0.82
N LEU A 47 -5.59 -11.12 0.48
CA LEU A 47 -4.42 -10.95 1.34
C LEU A 47 -4.51 -9.57 1.98
N THR A 48 -4.36 -9.52 3.30
CA THR A 48 -4.33 -8.32 4.13
C THR A 48 -2.97 -8.26 4.83
N ARG A 49 -2.29 -7.11 4.82
CA ARG A 49 -1.01 -6.93 5.54
C ARG A 49 -0.79 -5.48 5.97
N CYS A 50 -0.06 -5.33 7.07
CA CYS A 50 0.71 -4.13 7.39
C CYS A 50 2.13 -4.31 6.84
N VAL A 51 2.64 -3.27 6.20
CA VAL A 51 3.98 -3.25 5.58
C VAL A 51 4.73 -2.06 6.14
N ALA A 52 5.82 -2.33 6.84
CA ALA A 52 6.77 -1.30 7.25
C ALA A 52 7.73 -0.99 6.08
N ALA A 53 8.33 0.20 6.09
CA ALA A 53 9.36 0.57 5.11
C ALA A 53 10.53 -0.44 5.11
N SER A 54 10.82 -1.05 6.26
CA SER A 54 11.82 -2.09 6.40
C SER A 54 11.47 -3.39 5.68
N ASP A 55 10.22 -3.63 5.30
CA ASP A 55 9.80 -4.83 4.56
C ASP A 55 9.92 -4.67 3.04
N VAL A 56 10.15 -3.44 2.57
CA VAL A 56 10.32 -3.09 1.16
C VAL A 56 11.80 -3.21 0.79
N LEU A 57 12.10 -3.96 -0.26
CA LEU A 57 13.46 -4.09 -0.83
C LEU A 57 13.76 -2.98 -1.83
N ALA A 58 12.80 -2.68 -2.71
CA ALA A 58 12.94 -1.68 -3.74
C ALA A 58 11.57 -1.25 -4.28
N LEU A 59 11.53 0.00 -4.76
CA LEU A 59 10.42 0.58 -5.50
C LEU A 59 10.98 1.04 -6.85
N GLU A 60 10.54 0.43 -7.96
CA GLU A 60 10.94 0.88 -9.30
C GLU A 60 9.77 1.56 -10.01
N GLU A 61 9.93 2.84 -10.32
CA GLU A 61 8.99 3.55 -11.18
C GLU A 61 9.20 3.13 -12.64
N LYS A 62 8.11 2.76 -13.34
CA LYS A 62 8.12 2.49 -14.78
C LYS A 62 7.12 3.44 -15.45
N GLY A 63 7.62 4.34 -16.30
CA GLY A 63 6.77 5.36 -16.92
C GLY A 63 6.07 6.24 -15.88
N SER A 64 4.83 6.67 -16.16
CA SER A 64 4.12 7.67 -15.32
C SER A 64 3.15 7.06 -14.31
N VAL A 65 2.71 5.82 -14.49
CA VAL A 65 1.63 5.23 -13.68
C VAL A 65 1.94 3.83 -13.17
N GLU A 66 3.06 3.24 -13.56
CA GLU A 66 3.43 1.89 -13.14
C GLU A 66 4.52 1.94 -12.05
N LEU A 67 4.37 1.06 -11.06
CA LEU A 67 5.28 0.82 -9.97
C LEU A 67 5.56 -0.68 -9.88
N ILE A 68 6.84 -1.05 -9.78
CA ILE A 68 7.26 -2.38 -9.42
C ILE A 68 7.69 -2.37 -7.96
N LEU A 69 6.93 -3.08 -7.13
CA LEU A 69 7.21 -3.26 -5.71
C LEU A 69 8.00 -4.55 -5.51
N HIS A 70 9.14 -4.44 -4.84
CA HIS A 70 9.95 -5.58 -4.38
C HIS A 70 9.85 -5.69 -2.86
N MET A 71 9.38 -6.84 -2.37
CA MET A 71 9.22 -7.12 -0.94
C MET A 71 10.32 -8.05 -0.45
N LYS A 72 10.69 -7.93 0.83
CA LYS A 72 11.58 -8.89 1.52
C LYS A 72 10.96 -10.28 1.66
N ASP A 73 9.63 -10.35 1.70
CA ASP A 73 8.88 -11.59 1.95
C ASP A 73 8.77 -12.46 0.67
N PHE A 74 9.04 -13.76 0.81
CA PHE A 74 8.99 -14.75 -0.27
C PHE A 74 7.58 -15.05 -0.78
N THR A 75 6.52 -14.73 -0.01
CA THR A 75 5.13 -15.01 -0.38
C THR A 75 4.51 -13.95 -1.31
N TRP A 76 5.11 -12.76 -1.41
CA TRP A 76 4.75 -11.75 -2.40
C TRP A 76 5.98 -10.91 -2.82
N PRO A 77 7.00 -11.56 -3.42
CA PRO A 77 8.34 -10.97 -3.54
C PRO A 77 8.38 -9.83 -4.56
N LYS A 78 7.51 -9.85 -5.56
CA LYS A 78 7.44 -8.84 -6.61
C LYS A 78 6.00 -8.60 -7.05
N ALA A 79 5.57 -7.35 -7.07
CA ALA A 79 4.25 -6.94 -7.54
C ALA A 79 4.37 -5.85 -8.61
N ARG A 80 3.68 -6.04 -9.74
CA ARG A 80 3.49 -5.01 -10.77
C ARG A 80 2.18 -4.30 -10.50
N LEU A 81 2.26 -2.99 -10.23
CA LEU A 81 1.13 -2.16 -9.82
C LEU A 81 0.93 -1.06 -10.86
N LEU A 82 -0.24 -1.06 -11.48
CA LEU A 82 -0.63 -0.01 -12.42
C LEU A 82 -1.67 0.88 -11.75
N PHE A 83 -1.43 2.18 -11.73
CA PHE A 83 -2.32 3.19 -11.15
C PHE A 83 -3.11 3.93 -12.23
N SER A 84 -4.19 4.59 -11.83
CA SER A 84 -4.99 5.41 -12.76
C SER A 84 -4.27 6.71 -13.12
N ASP A 85 -3.46 7.24 -12.20
CA ASP A 85 -2.65 8.45 -12.39
C ASP A 85 -1.34 8.40 -11.59
N ALA A 86 -0.45 9.34 -11.90
CA ALA A 86 0.87 9.44 -11.28
C ALA A 86 0.81 9.88 -9.80
N ALA A 87 -0.24 10.60 -9.40
CA ALA A 87 -0.37 11.10 -8.03
C ALA A 87 -0.72 9.97 -7.06
N ASP A 88 -1.60 9.05 -7.46
CA ASP A 88 -1.90 7.83 -6.71
C ASP A 88 -0.65 6.96 -6.55
N ARG A 89 0.12 6.76 -7.64
CA ARG A 89 1.40 6.04 -7.57
C ARG A 89 2.36 6.70 -6.58
N GLN A 90 2.52 8.02 -6.67
CA GLN A 90 3.44 8.77 -5.82
C GLN A 90 3.04 8.67 -4.33
N ARG A 91 1.75 8.79 -4.01
CA ARG A 91 1.25 8.61 -2.65
C ARG A 91 1.58 7.22 -2.11
N VAL A 92 1.40 6.17 -2.92
CA VAL A 92 1.76 4.80 -2.50
C VAL A 92 3.27 4.63 -2.29
N ILE A 93 4.12 5.26 -3.12
CA ILE A 93 5.58 5.28 -2.91
C ILE A 93 5.92 5.95 -1.57
N GLU A 94 5.30 7.08 -1.25
CA GLU A 94 5.55 7.81 0.00
C GLU A 94 5.18 6.97 1.23
N TRP A 95 4.04 6.28 1.20
CA TRP A 95 3.63 5.38 2.28
C TRP A 95 4.57 4.19 2.42
N LEU A 96 4.90 3.51 1.31
CA LEU A 96 5.77 2.33 1.32
C LEU A 96 7.22 2.65 1.71
N SER A 97 7.68 3.87 1.44
CA SER A 97 9.01 4.33 1.83
C SER A 97 9.08 4.79 3.29
N GLY A 98 7.96 4.75 4.03
CA GLY A 98 7.86 5.31 5.38
C GLY A 98 8.07 6.83 5.42
N SER A 99 8.00 7.49 4.26
CA SER A 99 8.22 8.93 4.10
C SER A 99 6.95 9.72 4.38
N ASN A 100 6.03 9.18 5.18
CA ASN A 100 4.77 9.83 5.53
C ASN A 100 5.11 11.14 6.21
N GLY A 101 5.07 12.22 5.42
CA GLY A 101 5.62 13.50 5.80
C GLY A 101 5.05 13.91 7.15
N GLU A 102 5.94 14.35 8.04
CA GLU A 102 5.58 15.14 9.20
C GLU A 102 4.84 16.40 8.71
N ARG A 103 3.54 16.28 8.47
CA ARG A 103 2.65 17.40 8.19
C ARG A 103 1.63 17.44 9.32
N GLY A 104 2.13 17.76 10.52
CA GLY A 104 1.28 17.91 11.71
C GLY A 104 1.97 17.84 13.07
N ARG A 105 3.05 18.59 13.30
CA ARG A 105 3.46 18.98 14.67
C ARG A 105 3.96 20.43 14.67
N ASN A 106 3.01 21.35 14.62
CA ASN A 106 3.14 22.69 15.19
C ASN A 106 1.86 22.94 15.98
N GLY A 107 2.01 23.02 17.30
CA GLY A 107 0.97 23.23 18.30
C GLY A 107 1.60 23.12 19.67
#